data_AF-A0A7T2PCB8-F1
#
_entry.id   AF-A0A7T2PCB8-F1
#
_cell.length_a   1.000
_cell.length_b   1.000
_cell.length_c   1.000
_cell.angle_alpha   90.00
_cell.angle_beta   90.00
_cell.angle_gamma   90.00
#
_symmetry.space_group_name_H-M   'P 1'
#
loop_
_entity.id
_entity.type
_entity.pdbx_description
1 polymer ?
#
loop_
_entity_poly.entity_id
_entity_poly.type
_entity_poly.pdbx_seq_one_letter_code
_entity_poly.pdbx_strand_id
1 'polypeptide(L)'
;MEKMSQSGDFHDGEMKGECDYIARDENNFPSMNELFDALAINSRESIDYVFSDNVDGFYSGCTHISERCGKYISGSHPVLTGYRFHINNGVCDRATALNATLLPYGVSHYYDNACEHMSLISGQRLFSFTIESELDSLLAAAGRDREHFVKN
;
A
#
# COMPACT_ATOMS: atom_id res chain seq x y z
N MET A 1 4.73 -38.32 52.41
CA MET A 1 5.30 -37.34 51.46
C MET A 1 4.35 -37.29 50.28
N GLU A 2 3.27 -36.51 50.39
CA GLU A 2 3.15 -35.07 50.11
C GLU A 2 2.58 -34.87 48.70
N LYS A 3 1.34 -34.37 48.65
CA LYS A 3 0.66 -33.91 47.45
C LYS A 3 1.38 -32.67 46.93
N MET A 4 1.57 -32.55 45.62
CA MET A 4 1.72 -31.25 44.98
C MET A 4 0.74 -31.16 43.82
N SER A 5 -0.42 -30.55 44.09
CA SER A 5 -1.21 -29.86 43.09
C SER A 5 -0.55 -28.50 42.85
N GLN A 6 -0.16 -28.20 41.62
CA GLN A 6 0.07 -26.82 41.21
C GLN A 6 -1.15 -26.37 40.42
N SER A 7 -2.07 -25.73 41.13
CA SER A 7 -3.05 -24.79 40.57
C SER A 7 -2.27 -23.55 40.12
N GLY A 8 -2.06 -23.41 38.81
CA GLY A 8 -1.71 -22.13 38.23
C GLY A 8 -2.99 -21.32 38.08
N ASP A 9 -3.14 -20.28 38.90
CA ASP A 9 -4.22 -19.30 38.79
C ASP A 9 -4.13 -18.60 37.43
N PHE A 10 -5.06 -18.93 36.53
CA PHE A 10 -5.35 -18.08 35.39
C PHE A 10 -6.12 -16.87 35.92
N HIS A 11 -5.44 -15.73 36.03
CA HIS A 11 -6.14 -14.46 36.17
C HIS A 11 -6.84 -14.15 34.84
N ASP A 12 -8.12 -14.51 34.76
CA ASP A 12 -9.08 -13.90 33.83
C ASP A 12 -9.19 -12.41 34.22
N GLY A 13 -8.23 -11.62 33.78
CA GLY A 13 -8.37 -10.17 33.76
C GLY A 13 -9.50 -9.84 32.81
N GLU A 14 -10.69 -9.54 33.35
CA GLU A 14 -11.78 -8.92 32.59
C GLU A 14 -11.20 -7.72 31.84
N MET A 15 -11.12 -7.79 30.50
CA MET A 15 -10.93 -6.60 29.68
C MET A 15 -12.18 -5.74 29.83
N LYS A 16 -12.20 -4.88 30.86
CA LYS A 16 -13.18 -3.81 31.04
C LYS A 16 -12.86 -2.65 30.10
N GLY A 17 -12.89 -2.91 28.81
CA GLY A 17 -13.11 -1.87 27.82
C GLY A 17 -14.59 -1.88 27.51
N GLU A 18 -15.39 -1.03 28.17
CA GLU A 18 -16.69 -0.68 27.64
C GLU A 18 -16.43 0.03 26.30
N CYS A 19 -16.58 -0.72 25.20
CA CYS A 19 -16.75 -0.09 23.90
C CYS A 19 -18.12 0.58 23.94
N ASP A 20 -18.13 1.86 24.31
CA ASP A 20 -19.32 2.71 24.26
C ASP A 20 -19.86 2.68 22.82
N TYR A 21 -20.91 1.89 22.61
CA TYR A 21 -21.65 1.84 21.37
C TYR A 21 -22.50 3.12 21.32
N ILE A 22 -21.91 4.22 20.89
CA ILE A 22 -22.66 5.42 20.56
C ILE A 22 -23.60 5.03 19.42
N ALA A 23 -24.92 5.07 19.68
CA ALA A 23 -25.94 4.90 18.66
C ALA A 23 -25.63 5.89 17.54
N ARG A 24 -25.11 5.38 16.42
CA ARG A 24 -24.75 6.17 15.25
C ARG A 24 -26.04 6.76 14.71
N ASP A 25 -26.02 8.06 14.42
CA ASP A 25 -27.06 8.71 13.63
C ASP A 25 -27.26 7.89 12.35
N GLU A 26 -28.46 7.35 12.17
CA GLU A 26 -28.72 6.21 11.27
C GLU A 26 -28.55 6.55 9.77
N ASN A 27 -28.15 7.78 9.43
CA ASN A 27 -28.15 8.30 8.07
C ASN A 27 -26.89 9.07 7.63
N ASN A 28 -25.78 9.03 8.39
CA ASN A 28 -24.54 9.71 7.98
C ASN A 28 -23.38 8.74 7.76
N PHE A 29 -23.51 7.86 6.77
CA PHE A 29 -22.40 7.04 6.30
C PHE A 29 -21.63 7.81 5.22
N PRO A 30 -20.30 7.95 5.34
CA PRO A 30 -19.52 8.51 4.24
C PRO A 30 -19.69 7.64 3.01
N SER A 31 -19.75 8.27 1.85
CA SER A 31 -19.53 7.60 0.58
C SER A 31 -18.18 6.87 0.60
N MET A 32 -17.99 5.90 -0.30
CA MET A 32 -16.75 5.15 -0.37
C MET A 32 -15.53 6.06 -0.58
N ASN A 33 -15.69 7.13 -1.38
CA ASN A 33 -14.63 8.11 -1.61
C ASN A 33 -14.30 8.88 -0.33
N GLU A 34 -15.31 9.40 0.37
CA GLU A 34 -15.12 10.12 1.64
C GLU A 34 -14.47 9.25 2.71
N LEU A 35 -14.83 7.96 2.75
CA LEU A 35 -14.19 7.00 3.65
C LEU A 35 -12.71 6.79 3.30
N PHE A 36 -12.39 6.60 2.01
CA PHE A 36 -11.00 6.39 1.58
C PHE A 36 -10.15 7.64 1.75
N ASP A 37 -10.71 8.83 1.51
CA ASP A 37 -10.06 10.10 1.77
C ASP A 37 -9.76 10.27 3.27
N ALA A 38 -10.70 9.89 4.14
CA ALA A 38 -10.51 9.93 5.59
C ALA A 38 -9.46 8.91 6.09
N LEU A 39 -9.26 7.81 5.37
CA LEU A 39 -8.24 6.80 5.67
C LEU A 39 -6.88 7.11 5.01
N ALA A 40 -6.80 8.12 4.15
CA ALA A 40 -5.59 8.45 3.43
C ALA A 40 -4.50 8.96 4.37
N ILE A 41 -3.30 8.41 4.25
CA ILE A 41 -2.11 8.89 4.97
C ILE A 41 -1.30 9.75 4.00
N ASN A 42 -1.27 11.06 4.27
CA ASN A 42 -0.49 12.03 3.49
C ASN A 42 0.84 12.29 4.20
N SER A 43 1.95 12.22 3.47
CA SER A 43 3.29 12.41 4.05
C SER A 43 4.27 13.00 3.06
N ARG A 44 5.09 13.93 3.55
CA ARG A 44 6.29 14.42 2.88
C ARG A 44 7.56 13.67 3.29
N GLU A 45 7.42 12.75 4.25
CA GLU A 45 8.48 11.89 4.74
C GLU A 45 8.29 10.46 4.25
N SER A 46 9.37 9.69 4.33
CA SER A 46 9.39 8.29 3.95
C SER A 46 8.57 7.43 4.91
N ILE A 47 7.66 6.61 4.36
CA ILE A 47 6.79 5.69 5.09
C ILE A 47 6.82 4.34 4.41
N ASP A 48 6.99 3.28 5.21
CA ASP A 48 6.84 1.91 4.76
C ASP A 48 5.35 1.56 4.61
N TYR A 49 5.01 0.85 3.54
CA TYR A 49 3.63 0.47 3.24
C TYR A 49 3.52 -0.97 2.76
N VAL A 50 2.33 -1.55 2.95
CA VAL A 50 1.94 -2.86 2.44
C VAL A 50 0.44 -2.90 2.12
N PHE A 51 0.08 -3.43 0.95
CA PHE A 51 -1.30 -3.68 0.52
C PHE A 51 -1.40 -5.14 0.06
N SER A 52 -2.41 -5.89 0.49
CA SER A 52 -2.62 -7.26 0.01
C SER A 52 -3.69 -7.30 -1.09
N ASP A 53 -3.53 -8.20 -2.05
CA ASP A 53 -4.58 -8.48 -3.03
C ASP A 53 -5.63 -9.44 -2.48
N ASN A 54 -5.42 -9.99 -1.27
CA ASN A 54 -6.26 -10.99 -0.61
C ASN A 54 -6.46 -12.29 -1.41
N VAL A 55 -5.56 -12.59 -2.36
CA VAL A 55 -5.57 -13.84 -3.13
C VAL A 55 -4.32 -14.65 -2.81
N ASP A 56 -3.15 -14.09 -3.11
CA ASP A 56 -1.88 -14.80 -2.96
C ASP A 56 -0.66 -13.91 -2.72
N GLY A 57 -0.86 -12.60 -2.73
CA GLY A 57 0.26 -11.68 -2.67
C GLY A 57 -0.03 -10.37 -1.96
N PHE A 58 1.03 -9.60 -1.91
CA PHE A 58 1.01 -8.26 -1.37
C PHE A 58 2.00 -7.40 -2.11
N TYR A 59 1.65 -6.13 -2.21
CA TYR A 59 2.50 -5.09 -2.71
C TYR A 59 3.09 -4.34 -1.52
N SER A 60 4.42 -4.27 -1.43
CA SER A 60 5.12 -3.60 -0.34
C SER A 60 6.18 -2.65 -0.85
N GLY A 61 6.47 -1.62 -0.06
CA GLY A 61 7.50 -0.65 -0.42
C GLY A 61 7.69 0.43 0.63
N CYS A 62 8.38 1.48 0.20
CA CYS A 62 8.69 2.65 1.00
C CYS A 62 8.51 3.90 0.14
N THR A 63 7.81 4.93 0.64
CA THR A 63 7.70 6.21 -0.08
C THR A 63 9.04 6.96 -0.01
N HIS A 64 9.31 7.81 -0.99
CA HIS A 64 10.51 8.68 -1.02
C HIS A 64 11.88 7.95 -1.03
N ILE A 65 11.92 6.63 -1.27
CA ILE A 65 13.18 5.86 -1.40
C ILE A 65 13.13 4.94 -2.62
N SER A 66 13.73 5.39 -3.72
CA SER A 66 13.60 4.75 -5.04
C SER A 66 13.94 3.25 -5.10
N GLU A 67 14.97 2.79 -4.38
CA GLU A 67 15.36 1.37 -4.37
C GLU A 67 14.37 0.47 -3.62
N ARG A 68 13.55 1.07 -2.75
CA ARG A 68 12.57 0.41 -1.89
C ARG A 68 11.13 0.69 -2.32
N CYS A 69 10.92 1.51 -3.35
CA CYS A 69 9.59 1.78 -3.87
C CYS A 69 9.02 0.57 -4.62
N GLY A 70 8.24 -0.24 -3.91
CA GLY A 70 7.17 -1.03 -4.50
C GLY A 70 7.59 -2.32 -5.20
N LYS A 71 7.22 -3.46 -4.62
CA LYS A 71 7.32 -4.77 -5.26
C LYS A 71 6.05 -5.55 -4.99
N TYR A 72 5.48 -6.17 -6.02
CA TYR A 72 4.46 -7.19 -5.81
C TYR A 72 5.14 -8.52 -5.51
N ILE A 73 4.80 -9.12 -4.39
CA ILE A 73 5.34 -10.39 -3.89
C ILE A 73 4.18 -11.39 -3.85
N SER A 74 4.35 -12.53 -4.52
CA SER A 74 3.45 -13.69 -4.43
C SER A 74 4.22 -14.87 -3.88
N GLY A 75 3.69 -15.49 -2.82
CA GLY A 75 4.44 -16.47 -2.03
C GLY A 75 5.75 -15.88 -1.48
N SER A 76 6.89 -16.47 -1.84
CA SER A 76 8.23 -16.03 -1.41
C SER A 76 9.02 -15.26 -2.48
N HIS A 77 8.41 -14.97 -3.63
CA HIS A 77 9.11 -14.39 -4.77
C HIS A 77 8.49 -13.06 -5.21
N PRO A 78 9.32 -12.05 -5.53
CA PRO A 78 8.83 -10.83 -6.15
C PRO A 78 8.48 -11.11 -7.62
N VAL A 79 7.25 -10.81 -8.01
CA VAL A 79 6.75 -11.03 -9.38
C VAL A 79 6.81 -9.74 -10.21
N LEU A 80 6.59 -8.60 -9.57
CA LEU A 80 6.63 -7.29 -10.24
C LEU A 80 7.63 -6.39 -9.53
N THR A 81 8.73 -6.07 -10.23
CA THR A 81 9.81 -5.24 -9.69
C THR A 81 10.37 -4.27 -10.73
N GLY A 82 10.94 -3.16 -10.23
CA GLY A 82 11.82 -2.32 -11.05
C GLY A 82 11.12 -1.56 -12.18
N TYR A 83 9.81 -1.37 -12.10
CA TYR A 83 9.09 -0.49 -13.02
C TYR A 83 9.30 0.97 -12.63
N ARG A 84 9.27 1.84 -13.63
CA ARG A 84 9.47 3.28 -13.51
C ARG A 84 8.53 4.00 -14.46
N PHE A 85 8.18 5.22 -14.08
CA PHE A 85 7.48 6.13 -14.96
C PHE A 85 8.41 7.23 -15.44
N HIS A 86 8.05 7.79 -16.58
CA HIS A 86 8.81 8.82 -17.23
C HIS A 86 7.89 9.95 -17.70
N ILE A 87 8.40 11.18 -17.56
CA ILE A 87 7.79 12.42 -18.08
C ILE A 87 8.85 13.13 -18.91
N ASN A 88 8.57 13.40 -20.18
CA ASN A 88 9.50 14.05 -21.10
C ASN A 88 10.89 13.40 -21.07
N ASN A 89 10.91 12.06 -21.07
CA ASN A 89 12.08 11.18 -20.97
C ASN A 89 12.84 11.20 -19.61
N GLY A 90 12.49 12.10 -18.69
CA GLY A 90 13.00 12.09 -17.32
C GLY A 90 12.34 10.99 -16.50
N VAL A 91 13.11 10.29 -15.67
CA VAL A 91 12.55 9.30 -14.73
C VAL A 91 11.82 10.04 -13.60
N CYS A 92 10.61 9.60 -13.28
CA CYS A 92 9.95 9.96 -12.03
C CYS A 92 10.67 9.24 -10.88
N ASP A 93 11.71 9.89 -10.35
CA ASP A 93 12.42 9.41 -9.18
C ASP A 93 11.57 9.66 -7.94
N ARG A 94 11.03 8.60 -7.35
CA ARG A 94 10.16 8.72 -6.17
C ARG A 94 10.89 9.34 -4.98
N ALA A 95 12.22 9.31 -4.94
CA ALA A 95 13.00 10.02 -3.92
C ALA A 95 12.90 11.55 -4.05
N THR A 96 12.49 12.07 -5.21
CA THR A 96 12.22 13.49 -5.44
C THR A 96 10.73 13.84 -5.38
N ALA A 97 9.87 12.89 -4.98
CA ALA A 97 8.47 13.20 -4.74
C ALA A 97 8.34 14.25 -3.63
N LEU A 98 7.44 15.21 -3.82
CA LEU A 98 7.17 16.27 -2.85
C LEU A 98 6.25 15.79 -1.72
N ASN A 99 5.39 14.83 -2.06
CA ASN A 99 4.41 14.24 -1.17
C ASN A 99 4.06 12.84 -1.67
N ALA A 100 3.67 11.98 -0.74
CA ALA A 100 3.04 10.72 -1.04
C ALA A 100 1.72 10.58 -0.28
N THR A 101 0.76 9.89 -0.90
CA THR A 101 -0.52 9.55 -0.27
C THR A 101 -0.69 8.04 -0.31
N LEU A 102 -0.84 7.44 0.86
CA LEU A 102 -1.20 6.02 0.99
C LEU A 102 -2.72 5.93 1.14
N LEU A 103 -3.35 5.26 0.20
CA LEU A 103 -4.75 4.87 0.24
C LEU A 103 -4.85 3.41 0.69
N PRO A 104 -6.02 2.94 1.17
CA PRO A 104 -6.19 1.54 1.58
C PRO A 104 -5.83 0.50 0.51
N TYR A 105 -5.83 0.89 -0.76
CA TYR A 105 -5.58 0.03 -1.92
C TYR A 105 -4.33 0.42 -2.72
N GLY A 106 -3.56 1.43 -2.29
CA GLY A 106 -2.56 2.00 -3.20
C GLY A 106 -1.69 3.12 -2.63
N VAL A 107 -0.76 3.57 -3.47
CA VAL A 107 0.12 4.69 -3.17
C VAL A 107 0.17 5.65 -4.35
N SER A 108 0.18 6.94 -4.03
CA SER A 108 0.37 8.02 -4.98
C SER A 108 1.66 8.77 -4.63
N HIS A 109 2.45 9.15 -5.63
CA HIS A 109 3.58 10.07 -5.45
C HIS A 109 3.35 11.31 -6.30
N TYR A 110 3.51 12.48 -5.69
CA TYR A 110 3.26 13.78 -6.32
C TYR A 110 4.57 14.51 -6.56
N TYR A 111 4.72 15.05 -7.77
CA TYR A 111 5.82 15.88 -8.23
C TYR A 111 5.28 17.27 -8.58
N ASP A 112 6.14 18.21 -8.98
CA ASP A 112 5.73 19.62 -9.21
C ASP A 112 4.52 19.77 -10.17
N ASN A 113 4.45 18.99 -11.25
CA ASN A 113 3.38 19.09 -12.26
C ASN A 113 2.84 17.71 -12.69
N ALA A 114 3.00 16.71 -11.83
CA ALA A 114 2.68 15.35 -12.20
C ALA A 114 2.43 14.46 -10.99
N CYS A 115 1.73 13.35 -11.23
CA CYS A 115 1.50 12.34 -10.22
C CYS A 115 1.59 10.95 -10.83
N GLU A 116 2.12 10.00 -10.07
CA GLU A 116 1.91 8.58 -10.34
C GLU A 116 0.98 7.97 -9.29
N HIS A 117 0.16 7.03 -9.75
CA HIS A 117 -0.76 6.26 -8.93
C HIS A 117 -0.53 4.77 -9.12
N MET A 118 -0.56 4.07 -7.99
CA MET A 118 -0.26 2.67 -7.87
C MET A 118 -1.40 2.04 -7.10
N SER A 119 -2.07 1.03 -7.64
CA SER A 119 -3.21 0.41 -6.97
C SER A 119 -3.22 -1.09 -7.14
N LEU A 120 -3.52 -1.80 -6.06
CA LEU A 120 -3.73 -3.24 -6.06
C LEU A 120 -5.23 -3.52 -5.99
N ILE A 121 -5.75 -4.25 -6.97
CA ILE A 121 -7.17 -4.56 -7.05
C ILE A 121 -7.42 -5.88 -6.31
N SER A 122 -8.02 -5.76 -5.13
CA SER A 122 -8.34 -6.90 -4.26
C SER A 122 -9.16 -7.96 -5.01
N GLY A 123 -8.81 -9.23 -4.80
CA GLY A 123 -9.48 -10.39 -5.36
C GLY A 123 -9.14 -10.72 -6.81
N GLN A 124 -8.33 -9.91 -7.51
CA GLN A 124 -8.16 -10.03 -8.96
C GLN A 124 -6.71 -10.26 -9.44
N ARG A 125 -5.73 -10.41 -8.53
CA ARG A 125 -4.29 -10.47 -8.89
C ARG A 125 -3.90 -9.40 -9.91
N LEU A 126 -4.48 -8.22 -9.77
CA LEU A 126 -4.40 -7.17 -10.75
C LEU A 126 -3.76 -5.94 -10.13
N PHE A 127 -2.73 -5.45 -10.82
CA PHE A 127 -1.98 -4.28 -10.44
C PHE A 127 -2.23 -3.18 -11.47
N SER A 128 -2.64 -2.00 -11.01
CA SER A 128 -2.85 -0.82 -11.85
C SER A 128 -1.80 0.24 -11.58
N PHE A 129 -1.34 0.84 -12.67
CA PHE A 129 -0.41 1.94 -12.68
C PHE A 129 -0.99 3.08 -13.51
N THR A 130 -0.85 4.31 -13.04
CA THR A 130 -1.22 5.49 -13.81
C THR A 130 -0.16 6.55 -13.60
N ILE A 131 0.13 7.31 -14.65
CA ILE A 131 0.89 8.55 -14.54
C ILE A 131 0.13 9.65 -15.26
N GLU A 132 0.10 10.81 -14.63
CA GLU A 132 -0.62 11.99 -15.08
C GLU A 132 0.33 13.19 -15.03
N SER A 133 0.12 14.14 -15.94
CA SER A 133 0.86 15.40 -16.02
C SER A 133 -0.13 16.51 -16.32
N GLU A 134 0.02 17.64 -15.62
CA GLU A 134 -0.78 18.85 -15.87
C GLU A 134 -0.30 19.60 -17.13
N LEU A 135 0.90 19.27 -17.61
CA LEU A 135 1.49 19.82 -18.83
C LEU A 135 1.36 18.86 -19.99
N ASP A 136 1.30 19.39 -21.22
CA ASP A 136 1.47 18.60 -22.45
C ASP A 136 2.86 17.95 -22.42
N SER A 137 2.88 16.65 -22.17
CA SER A 137 4.11 15.91 -21.88
C SER A 137 4.03 14.48 -22.42
N LEU A 138 5.17 13.96 -22.83
CA LEU A 138 5.30 12.56 -23.17
C LEU A 138 5.34 11.73 -21.89
N LEU A 139 4.36 10.85 -21.71
CA LEU A 139 4.27 9.93 -20.58
C LEU A 139 4.65 8.52 -21.02
N ALA A 140 5.48 7.84 -20.23
CA ALA A 140 5.84 6.45 -20.48
C ALA A 140 6.01 5.66 -19.19
N ALA A 141 5.78 4.35 -19.28
CA ALA A 141 6.11 3.39 -18.24
C ALA A 141 7.11 2.38 -18.80
N ALA A 142 8.11 2.02 -18.00
CA ALA A 142 9.12 1.03 -18.36
C ALA A 142 9.26 0.01 -17.23
N GLY A 143 9.22 -1.27 -17.57
CA GLY A 143 9.57 -2.37 -16.66
C GLY A 143 11.01 -2.82 -16.92
N ARG A 144 11.70 -3.28 -15.87
CA ARG A 144 12.86 -4.17 -16.08
C ARG A 144 12.34 -5.58 -16.20
N ASP A 145 12.16 -6.07 -17.42
CA ASP A 145 11.97 -7.49 -17.65
C ASP A 145 13.24 -8.22 -17.22
N ARG A 146 13.18 -8.95 -16.10
CA ARG A 146 13.98 -10.16 -15.97
C ARG A 146 13.14 -11.26 -16.55
N GLU A 147 13.44 -11.65 -17.78
CA GLU A 147 12.98 -12.92 -18.32
C GLU A 147 13.34 -14.05 -17.35
N HIS A 148 12.34 -14.52 -16.61
CA HIS A 148 12.33 -15.87 -16.05
C HIS A 148 11.16 -16.63 -16.67
N PHE A 149 11.16 -16.70 -18.01
CA PHE A 149 10.62 -17.87 -18.68
C PHE A 149 11.60 -19.02 -18.44
N VAL A 150 11.35 -19.81 -17.40
CA VAL A 150 11.88 -21.17 -17.35
C VAL A 150 11.24 -21.88 -18.54
N LYS A 151 12.02 -22.08 -19.60
CA LYS A 151 11.68 -23.08 -20.62
C LYS A 151 11.68 -24.43 -19.93
N ASN A 152 10.50 -25.03 -19.80
CA ASN A 152 10.37 -26.49 -19.68
C ASN A 152 10.73 -27.13 -21.01
#